data_AF-A0A923NT98-F1
#
_entry.id   AF-A0A923NT98-F1
#
_cell.length_a   1.000
_cell.length_b   1.000
_cell.length_c   1.000
_cell.angle_alpha   90.00
_cell.angle_beta   90.00
_cell.angle_gamma   90.00
#
_symmetry.space_group_name_H-M   'P 1'
#
loop_
_entity.id
_entity.type
_entity.pdbx_description
1 polymer ?
#
loop_
_entity_poly.entity_id
_entity_poly.type
_entity_poly.pdbx_seq_one_letter_code
_entity_poly.pdbx_strand_id
1 'polypeptide(L)' 'MDCAEARRRLGGATDPFDAALLAHLRDCARCAAALVGDAAFERALADALAVPVPAGLATRILAAQRR' A
#
# COMPACT_ATOMS: atom_id res chain seq x y z
N MET A 1 -10.76 -8.67 -19.47
CA MET A 1 -11.28 -8.29 -18.13
C MET A 1 -12.06 -7.00 -18.27
N ASP A 2 -13.14 -6.82 -17.51
CA ASP A 2 -13.87 -5.54 -17.45
C ASP A 2 -13.31 -4.59 -16.37
N CYS A 3 -13.76 -3.33 -16.39
CA CYS A 3 -13.28 -2.31 -15.45
C CYS A 3 -13.63 -2.61 -13.98
N ALA A 4 -14.77 -3.26 -13.71
CA ALA A 4 -15.21 -3.50 -12.34
C ALA A 4 -14.35 -4.58 -11.68
N GLU A 5 -14.04 -5.64 -12.43
CA GLU A 5 -13.10 -6.66 -12.01
C GLU A 5 -11.68 -6.12 -11.84
N ALA A 6 -11.21 -5.28 -12.78
CA ALA A 6 -9.91 -4.62 -12.64
C ALA A 6 -9.83 -3.77 -11.36
N ARG A 7 -10.88 -2.99 -11.06
CA ARG A 7 -10.97 -2.19 -9.82
C ARG A 7 -10.99 -3.03 -8.56
N ARG A 8 -11.70 -4.17 -8.56
CA ARG A 8 -11.69 -5.11 -7.42
C ARG A 8 -10.29 -5.67 -7.18
N ARG A 9 -9.57 -6.03 -8.25
CA ARG A 9 -8.21 -6.57 -8.14
C ARG A 9 -7.21 -5.53 -7.65
N LEU A 10 -7.33 -4.26 -8.06
CA LEU A 10 -6.51 -3.15 -7.58
C LEU A 10 -6.67 -2.91 -6.07
N GLY A 11 -7.90 -3.01 -5.53
CA GLY A 11 -8.17 -2.82 -4.11
C GLY A 11 -7.93 -4.04 -3.22
N GLY A 12 -7.44 -5.15 -3.78
CA GLY A 12 -7.11 -6.38 -3.04
C GLY A 12 -5.61 -6.62 -2.97
N ALA A 13 -5.19 -7.66 -2.24
CA ALA A 13 -3.82 -8.15 -2.32
C ALA A 13 -3.61 -8.79 -3.71
N THR A 14 -3.24 -7.97 -4.69
CA THR A 14 -3.05 -8.41 -6.07
C THR A 14 -1.77 -9.24 -6.19
N ASP A 15 -1.84 -10.33 -6.94
CA ASP A 15 -0.64 -10.97 -7.46
C ASP A 15 0.06 -9.96 -8.41
N PRO A 16 1.32 -9.57 -8.14
CA PRO A 16 2.05 -8.62 -8.97
C PRO A 16 2.26 -9.06 -10.43
N PHE A 17 1.92 -10.31 -10.78
CA PHE A 17 2.08 -10.88 -12.12
C PHE A 17 0.78 -11.19 -12.86
N ASP A 18 -0.36 -10.60 -12.46
CA ASP A 18 -1.62 -10.79 -13.20
C ASP A 18 -1.55 -10.15 -14.61
N ALA A 19 -1.22 -10.99 -15.60
CA ALA A 19 -1.09 -10.59 -16.99
C ALA A 19 -2.41 -10.02 -17.58
N ALA A 20 -3.57 -10.48 -17.12
CA ALA A 20 -4.85 -9.99 -17.59
C ALA A 20 -5.16 -8.59 -17.06
N LEU A 21 -4.76 -8.30 -15.82
CA LEU A 21 -4.85 -6.96 -15.25
C LEU A 21 -3.88 -6.01 -15.95
N LEU A 22 -2.61 -6.42 -16.15
CA LEU A 22 -1.61 -5.61 -16.84
C LEU A 22 -2.02 -5.26 -18.27
N ALA A 23 -2.62 -6.21 -19.00
CA ALA A 23 -3.18 -5.94 -20.33
C ALA A 23 -4.30 -4.89 -20.27
N HIS A 24 -5.24 -5.02 -19.34
CA HIS A 24 -6.33 -4.05 -19.18
C HIS A 24 -5.83 -2.64 -18.84
N LEU A 25 -4.81 -2.53 -17.98
CA LEU A 25 -4.26 -1.24 -17.58
C LEU A 25 -3.56 -0.51 -18.74
N ARG A 26 -3.03 -1.23 -19.73
CA ARG A 26 -2.46 -0.61 -20.94
C ARG A 26 -3.53 0.05 -21.82
N ASP A 27 -4.72 -0.53 -21.85
CA ASP A 27 -5.78 -0.10 -22.75
C ASP A 27 -6.84 0.80 -22.07
N CYS A 28 -6.87 0.85 -20.73
CA CYS A 28 -7.85 1.64 -19.97
C CYS A 28 -7.19 2.73 -19.10
N ALA A 29 -7.18 3.96 -19.61
CA ALA A 29 -6.62 5.12 -18.90
C ALA A 29 -7.22 5.36 -17.50
N ARG A 30 -8.52 5.09 -17.31
CA ARG A 30 -9.20 5.27 -16.01
C ARG A 30 -8.69 4.27 -14.96
N CYS A 31 -8.46 3.03 -15.35
CA CYS A 31 -7.94 2.01 -14.44
C CYS A 31 -6.43 2.20 -14.21
N ALA A 32 -5.68 2.68 -15.22
CA ALA A 32 -4.28 3.08 -15.03
C ALA A 32 -4.14 4.22 -14.03
N ALA A 33 -4.97 5.27 -14.13
CA ALA A 33 -4.99 6.38 -13.18
C ALA A 33 -5.34 5.92 -11.76
N ALA A 34 -6.25 4.95 -11.62
CA ALA A 34 -6.58 4.35 -10.34
C ALA A 34 -5.37 3.66 -9.69
N LEU A 35 -4.64 2.83 -10.43
CA LEU A 35 -3.42 2.18 -9.93
C LEU A 35 -2.39 3.21 -9.43
N VAL A 36 -2.17 4.29 -10.18
CA VAL A 36 -1.23 5.36 -9.79
C VAL A 36 -1.69 6.06 -8.51
N GLY A 37 -2.99 6.33 -8.38
CA GLY A 37 -3.56 6.92 -7.17
C GLY A 37 -3.41 6.01 -5.95
N ASP A 38 -3.72 4.73 -6.08
CA ASP A 38 -3.58 3.75 -5.00
C ASP A 38 -2.11 3.62 -4.58
N ALA A 39 -1.17 3.55 -5.53
CA ALA A 39 0.27 3.52 -5.24
C ALA A 39 0.78 4.78 -4.54
N ALA A 40 0.26 5.96 -4.91
CA ALA A 40 0.60 7.23 -4.26
C ALA A 40 0.07 7.29 -2.82
N PHE A 41 -1.15 6.78 -2.58
CA PHE A 41 -1.71 6.67 -1.24
C PHE A 41 -0.88 5.76 -0.35
N GLU A 42 -0.52 4.56 -0.82
CA GLU A 42 0.31 3.62 -0.08
C GLU A 42 1.69 4.20 0.25
N ARG A 43 2.26 4.99 -0.66
CA ARG A 43 3.51 5.72 -0.37
C ARG A 43 3.34 6.74 0.74
N ALA A 44 2.34 7.59 0.63
CA ALA A 44 2.07 8.62 1.64
C ALA A 44 1.76 8.01 3.01
N LEU A 45 1.05 6.88 3.04
CA LEU A 45 0.76 6.13 4.26
C LEU A 45 2.04 5.56 4.88
N ALA A 46 2.89 4.91 4.08
CA ALA A 46 4.17 4.39 4.56
C ALA A 46 5.05 5.49 5.15
N ASP A 47 5.10 6.65 4.49
CA ASP A 47 5.87 7.80 4.97
C ASP A 47 5.30 8.37 6.28
N ALA A 48 3.97 8.46 6.40
CA ALA A 48 3.31 8.91 7.63
C ALA A 48 3.52 7.94 8.81
N LEU A 49 3.60 6.65 8.52
CA LEU A 49 3.83 5.60 9.52
C LEU A 49 5.31 5.39 9.86
N ALA A 50 6.24 5.97 9.08
CA ALA A 50 7.68 5.93 9.33
C ALA A 50 8.10 6.82 10.51
N VAL A 51 7.40 6.71 11.64
CA VAL A 51 7.67 7.43 12.88
C VAL A 51 8.96 6.89 13.50
N PRO A 52 9.99 7.72 13.71
CA PRO A 52 11.25 7.26 14.28
C PRO A 52 11.04 6.79 15.72
N VAL A 53 11.61 5.64 16.05
CA VAL A 53 11.61 5.13 17.42
C VAL A 53 12.58 5.98 18.25
N PRO A 54 12.14 6.60 19.35
CA PRO A 54 13.02 7.37 20.22
C PRO A 54 14.19 6.52 20.74
N ALA A 55 15.38 7.13 20.79
CA ALA A 55 16.55 6.48 21.35
C ALA A 55 16.28 5.99 22.78
N GLY A 56 16.65 4.74 23.07
CA GLY A 56 16.47 4.14 24.40
C GLY A 56 15.01 3.88 24.80
N LEU A 57 14.05 3.92 23.87
CA LEU A 57 12.63 3.65 24.17
C LEU A 57 12.45 2.31 24.89
N ALA A 58 13.10 1.24 24.41
CA ALA A 58 13.04 -0.09 25.02
C ALA A 58 13.51 -0.07 26.48
N THR A 59 14.64 0.59 26.76
CA THR A 59 15.18 0.72 28.13
C THR A 59 14.19 1.46 29.04
N ARG A 60 13.56 2.52 28.55
CA ARG A 60 12.55 3.30 29.30
C ARG A 60 11.30 2.46 29.61
N ILE A 61 10.81 1.68 28.64
CA ILE A 61 9.67 0.78 28.84
C ILE A 61 9.99 -0.28 29.89
N LEU A 62 11.15 -0.95 29.78
CA LEU A 62 11.56 -1.99 30.74
C LEU A 62 11.72 -1.44 32.16
N ALA A 63 12.25 -0.22 32.32
CA ALA A 63 12.35 0.43 33.61
C ALA A 63 10.97 0.74 34.23
N ALA A 64 9.98 1.09 33.42
CA ALA A 64 8.62 1.37 33.88
C ALA A 64 7.86 0.11 34.33
N GLN A 65 8.13 -1.05 33.72
CA GLN A 65 7.48 -2.32 34.05
C GLN A 65 8.01 -3.00 35.33
N ARG A 66 9.16 -2.57 35.85
CA ARG A 66 9.79 -3.11 37.08
C ARG A 66 9.42 -2.33 38.35
N ARG A 67 8.48 -1.39 38.25
CA ARG A 67 7.86 -0.69 39.40
C ARG A 67 6.56 -1.37 39.75
#